data_AF-A0A0Q9T5C3-F1
#
_entry.id   AF-A0A0Q9T5C3-F1
#
_cell.length_a   1.000
_cell.length_b   1.000
_cell.length_c   1.000
_cell.angle_alpha   90.00
_cell.angle_beta   90.00
_cell.angle_gamma   90.00
#
_symmetry.space_group_name_H-M   'P 1'
#
loop_
_entity.id
_entity.type
_entity.pdbx_description
1 polymer ?
#
loop_
_entity_poly.entity_id
_entity_poly.type
_entity_poly.pdbx_seq_one_letter_code
_entity_poly.pdbx_strand_id
1 'polypeptide(L)'
;MTDEAYDDDTTDDLLLTLDELTERVGTSVRNVRFYTSRGLVPPPIRRGRSGYYSSEHVARLELVRELQGHGFTLAAIEKYVERIPADATPSDIALHLSLLAPVTGERHVDVAEGLAGLGVPPEAAAAVAEVYAEHGRQVAAELSEVVRTLVWPPFRDAGGTPEQLREMVHRLKPLTVAGLVAAYEQAMDDSAASYDAKRPR
;
A
#
# COMPACT_ATOMS: atom_id res chain seq x y z
N MET A 1 -21.16 -32.77 31.76
CA MET A 1 -21.31 -31.37 32.16
C MET A 1 -20.65 -30.57 31.07
N THR A 2 -21.49 -29.89 30.31
CA THR A 2 -21.31 -29.29 28.99
C THR A 2 -20.48 -28.02 29.06
N ASP A 3 -19.66 -27.80 28.02
CA ASP A 3 -19.39 -26.51 27.33
C ASP A 3 -18.39 -26.85 26.21
N GLU A 4 -18.80 -27.36 25.05
CA GLU A 4 -19.33 -26.65 23.88
C GLU A 4 -18.81 -25.22 23.61
N ALA A 5 -18.12 -25.12 22.47
CA ALA A 5 -18.08 -24.02 21.50
C ALA A 5 -17.24 -22.77 21.82
N TYR A 6 -16.07 -22.71 21.18
CA TYR A 6 -15.75 -21.59 20.28
C TYR A 6 -15.09 -22.16 19.02
N ASP A 7 -15.95 -22.50 18.06
CA ASP A 7 -15.63 -22.68 16.65
C ASP A 7 -15.82 -21.30 16.01
N ASP A 8 -14.75 -20.51 15.93
CA ASP A 8 -14.75 -19.20 15.29
C ASP A 8 -13.39 -18.96 14.64
N ASP A 9 -13.19 -19.59 13.48
CA ASP A 9 -12.68 -18.92 12.25
C ASP A 9 -12.66 -19.91 11.07
N THR A 10 -13.78 -20.59 10.80
CA THR A 10 -13.96 -21.30 9.52
C THR A 10 -14.56 -20.32 8.51
N THR A 11 -13.84 -19.24 8.21
CA THR A 11 -14.15 -18.43 7.03
C THR A 11 -13.39 -18.99 5.83
N ASP A 12 -13.97 -20.06 5.27
CA ASP A 12 -13.94 -20.43 3.86
C ASP A 12 -12.69 -21.15 3.30
N ASP A 13 -12.59 -22.45 3.57
CA ASP A 13 -11.73 -23.40 2.85
C ASP A 13 -12.41 -23.91 1.55
N LEU A 14 -13.27 -23.09 0.93
CA LEU A 14 -13.89 -23.40 -0.37
C LEU A 14 -12.95 -23.00 -1.51
N LEU A 15 -12.62 -24.00 -2.32
CA LEU A 15 -11.84 -23.81 -3.55
C LEU A 15 -12.71 -23.18 -4.63
N LEU A 16 -12.39 -21.93 -4.99
CA LEU A 16 -13.07 -21.16 -6.03
C LEU A 16 -12.61 -21.58 -7.42
N THR A 17 -13.53 -21.58 -8.38
CA THR A 17 -13.21 -21.57 -9.81
C THR A 17 -12.64 -20.20 -10.21
N LEU A 18 -12.07 -20.11 -11.41
CA LEU A 18 -11.53 -18.86 -11.92
C LEU A 18 -12.61 -17.77 -12.02
N ASP A 19 -13.83 -18.14 -12.42
CA ASP A 19 -14.93 -17.19 -12.59
C ASP A 19 -15.38 -16.64 -11.23
N GLU A 20 -15.59 -17.52 -10.24
CA GLU A 20 -15.92 -17.15 -8.86
C GLU A 20 -14.82 -16.28 -8.22
N LEU A 21 -13.54 -16.59 -8.47
CA LEU A 21 -12.43 -15.76 -7.99
C LEU A 21 -12.49 -14.35 -8.58
N THR A 22 -12.68 -14.25 -9.90
CA THR A 22 -12.72 -12.94 -10.57
C THR A 22 -13.90 -12.10 -10.12
N GLU A 23 -15.05 -12.73 -9.89
CA GLU A 23 -16.25 -12.09 -9.34
C GLU A 23 -15.99 -11.62 -7.91
N ARG A 24 -15.45 -12.49 -7.05
CA ARG A 24 -15.19 -12.17 -5.64
C ARG A 24 -14.20 -11.02 -5.45
N VAL A 25 -13.09 -11.03 -6.20
CA VAL A 25 -12.01 -10.03 -6.07
C VAL A 25 -12.32 -8.74 -6.85
N GLY A 26 -13.25 -8.78 -7.80
CA GLY A 26 -13.53 -7.67 -8.70
C GLY A 26 -12.38 -7.41 -9.69
N THR A 27 -11.81 -8.47 -10.27
CA THR A 27 -10.73 -8.39 -11.25
C THR A 27 -11.04 -9.18 -12.53
N SER A 28 -10.20 -9.05 -13.56
CA SER A 28 -10.40 -9.79 -14.82
C SER A 28 -9.54 -11.06 -14.87
N VAL A 29 -9.99 -12.06 -15.63
CA VAL A 29 -9.19 -13.27 -15.95
C VAL A 29 -7.82 -12.92 -16.51
N ARG A 30 -7.72 -11.85 -17.32
CA ARG A 30 -6.46 -11.36 -17.88
C ARG A 30 -5.50 -10.95 -16.76
N ASN A 31 -5.98 -10.22 -15.78
CA ASN A 31 -5.18 -9.75 -14.65
C ASN A 31 -4.74 -10.90 -13.75
N VAL A 32 -5.64 -11.84 -13.44
CA VAL A 32 -5.29 -13.05 -12.67
C VAL A 32 -4.12 -13.78 -13.32
N ARG A 33 -4.22 -14.08 -14.63
CA ARG A 33 -3.14 -14.76 -15.37
C ARG A 33 -1.85 -13.95 -15.41
N PHE A 34 -1.96 -12.64 -15.59
CA PHE A 34 -0.82 -11.74 -15.61
C PHE A 34 -0.07 -11.73 -14.27
N TYR A 35 -0.77 -11.60 -13.16
CA TYR A 35 -0.17 -11.62 -11.82
C TYR A 35 0.41 -13.00 -11.48
N THR A 36 -0.26 -14.10 -11.84
CA THR A 36 0.30 -15.44 -11.69
C THR A 36 1.59 -15.61 -12.49
N SER A 37 1.65 -15.12 -13.74
CA SER A 37 2.87 -15.22 -14.56
C SER A 37 4.05 -14.40 -14.02
N ARG A 38 3.77 -13.38 -13.21
CA ARG A 38 4.76 -12.52 -12.54
C ARG A 38 5.13 -13.01 -11.14
N GLY A 39 4.54 -14.11 -10.67
CA GLY A 39 4.80 -14.65 -9.32
C GLY A 39 4.12 -13.91 -8.18
N LEU A 40 3.28 -12.91 -8.49
CA LEU A 40 2.54 -12.13 -7.48
C LEU A 40 1.43 -12.94 -6.80
N VAL A 41 0.91 -13.95 -7.50
CA VAL A 41 -0.13 -14.85 -7.02
C VAL A 41 0.30 -16.29 -7.34
N PRO A 42 0.15 -17.24 -6.40
CA PRO A 42 0.45 -18.64 -6.63
C PRO A 42 -0.27 -19.20 -7.87
N PRO A 43 0.29 -20.22 -8.53
CA PRO A 43 -0.41 -20.93 -9.58
C PRO A 43 -1.65 -21.66 -9.01
N PRO A 44 -2.71 -21.83 -9.81
CA PRO A 44 -3.93 -22.48 -9.35
C PRO A 44 -3.69 -23.93 -8.94
N ILE A 45 -4.44 -24.38 -7.94
CA ILE A 45 -4.48 -25.76 -7.47
C ILE A 45 -5.12 -26.62 -8.57
N ARG A 46 -4.33 -27.53 -9.16
CA ARG A 46 -4.77 -28.39 -10.25
C ARG A 46 -5.61 -29.54 -9.70
N ARG A 47 -6.87 -29.65 -10.15
CA ARG A 47 -7.70 -30.86 -9.97
C ARG A 47 -8.23 -31.29 -11.34
N GLY A 48 -7.62 -32.36 -11.88
CA GLY A 48 -7.92 -32.82 -13.24
C GLY A 48 -7.54 -31.78 -14.30
N ARG A 49 -8.52 -31.38 -15.12
CA ARG A 49 -8.37 -30.34 -16.16
C ARG A 49 -8.68 -28.93 -15.65
N SER A 50 -9.14 -28.80 -14.42
CA SER A 50 -9.60 -27.54 -13.84
C SER A 50 -8.58 -27.00 -12.83
N GLY A 51 -8.47 -25.67 -12.78
CA GLY A 51 -7.67 -24.95 -11.79
C GLY A 51 -8.58 -24.29 -10.76
N TYR A 52 -8.20 -24.39 -9.49
CA TYR A 52 -8.94 -23.87 -8.36
C TYR A 52 -8.09 -22.91 -7.52
N TYR A 53 -8.75 -22.04 -6.77
CA TYR A 53 -8.14 -20.95 -6.02
C TYR A 53 -8.65 -20.97 -4.58
N SER A 54 -7.72 -20.99 -3.63
CA SER A 54 -8.01 -20.89 -2.20
C SER A 54 -8.18 -19.44 -1.75
N SER A 55 -8.58 -19.27 -0.49
CA SER A 55 -8.57 -17.99 0.24
C SER A 55 -7.22 -17.25 0.18
N GLU A 56 -6.09 -17.96 0.13
CA GLU A 56 -4.77 -17.36 -0.07
C GLU A 56 -4.66 -16.61 -1.40
N HIS A 57 -5.24 -17.16 -2.47
CA HIS A 57 -5.23 -16.51 -3.78
C HIS A 57 -6.06 -15.22 -3.75
N VAL A 58 -7.19 -15.24 -3.06
CA VAL A 58 -8.05 -14.06 -2.84
C VAL A 58 -7.25 -12.98 -2.12
N ALA A 59 -6.65 -13.31 -0.98
CA ALA A 59 -5.89 -12.36 -0.15
C ALA A 59 -4.73 -11.72 -0.92
N ARG A 60 -3.95 -12.50 -1.70
CA ARG A 60 -2.86 -11.93 -2.52
C ARG A 60 -3.35 -11.06 -3.65
N LEU A 61 -4.46 -11.43 -4.30
CA LEU A 61 -5.03 -10.61 -5.36
C LEU A 61 -5.57 -9.28 -4.82
N GLU A 62 -6.20 -9.29 -3.65
CA GLU A 62 -6.65 -8.08 -2.95
C GLU A 62 -5.47 -7.20 -2.59
N LEU A 63 -4.39 -7.76 -2.02
CA LEU A 63 -3.15 -7.04 -1.72
C LEU A 63 -2.55 -6.36 -2.97
N VAL A 64 -2.43 -7.08 -4.07
CA VAL A 64 -1.90 -6.53 -5.33
C VAL A 64 -2.79 -5.40 -5.84
N ARG A 65 -4.12 -5.57 -5.80
CA ARG A 65 -5.06 -4.53 -6.24
C ARG A 65 -4.99 -3.28 -5.38
N GLU A 66 -4.91 -3.44 -4.06
CA GLU A 66 -4.88 -2.34 -3.11
C GLU A 66 -3.59 -1.51 -3.28
N LEU A 67 -2.44 -2.19 -3.36
CA LEU A 67 -1.15 -1.55 -3.66
C LEU A 67 -1.17 -0.81 -5.00
N GLN A 68 -1.73 -1.40 -6.05
CA GLN A 68 -1.89 -0.70 -7.34
C GLN A 68 -2.84 0.49 -7.22
N GLY A 69 -3.91 0.38 -6.43
CA GLY A 69 -4.84 1.48 -6.12
C GLY A 69 -4.16 2.66 -5.41
N HIS A 70 -3.11 2.41 -4.62
CA HIS A 70 -2.28 3.45 -3.98
C HIS A 70 -1.14 3.96 -4.85
N GLY A 71 -1.07 3.52 -6.11
CA GLY A 71 -0.09 4.02 -7.07
C GLY A 71 1.28 3.35 -6.99
N PHE A 72 1.41 2.22 -6.28
CA PHE A 72 2.64 1.43 -6.34
C PHE A 72 2.86 0.89 -7.76
N THR A 73 4.10 0.98 -8.23
CA THR A 73 4.48 0.36 -9.51
C THR A 73 4.52 -1.15 -9.38
N LEU A 74 4.28 -1.88 -10.47
CA LEU A 74 4.29 -3.34 -10.44
C LEU A 74 5.63 -3.92 -9.93
N ALA A 75 6.76 -3.29 -10.26
CA ALA A 75 8.08 -3.73 -9.79
C ALA A 75 8.26 -3.53 -8.28
N ALA A 76 7.66 -2.49 -7.69
CA ALA A 76 7.66 -2.29 -6.23
C ALA A 76 6.77 -3.34 -5.54
N ILE A 77 5.63 -3.68 -6.14
CA ILE A 77 4.71 -4.72 -5.64
C ILE A 77 5.38 -6.09 -5.69
N GLU A 78 6.09 -6.42 -6.78
CA GLU A 78 6.87 -7.67 -6.90
C GLU A 78 7.87 -7.81 -5.75
N LYS A 79 8.71 -6.80 -5.52
CA LYS A 79 9.68 -6.79 -4.41
C LYS A 79 9.04 -6.86 -3.03
N TYR A 80 7.83 -6.33 -2.87
CA TYR A 80 7.10 -6.38 -1.61
C TYR A 80 6.56 -7.79 -1.35
N VAL A 81 5.88 -8.37 -2.33
CA VAL A 81 5.28 -9.71 -2.23
C VAL A 81 6.36 -10.79 -2.07
N GLU A 82 7.55 -10.62 -2.67
CA GLU A 82 8.69 -11.53 -2.49
C GLU A 82 9.13 -11.67 -1.02
N ARG A 83 8.85 -10.68 -0.16
CA ARG A 83 9.21 -10.73 1.27
C ARG A 83 8.16 -11.46 2.11
N ILE A 84 6.97 -11.71 1.55
CA ILE A 84 5.91 -12.46 2.23
C ILE A 84 6.26 -13.95 2.12
N PRO A 85 6.32 -14.70 3.23
CA PRO A 85 6.58 -16.13 3.20
C PRO A 85 5.63 -16.86 2.25
N ALA A 86 6.13 -17.87 1.54
CA ALA A 86 5.32 -18.61 0.58
C ALA A 86 4.16 -19.39 1.24
N ASP A 87 4.29 -19.67 2.54
CA ASP A 87 3.33 -20.33 3.42
C ASP A 87 2.52 -19.34 4.28
N ALA A 88 2.59 -18.04 3.98
CA ALA A 88 1.80 -17.02 4.68
C ALA A 88 0.31 -17.33 4.59
N THR A 89 -0.37 -17.29 5.73
CA THR A 89 -1.80 -17.52 5.81
C THR A 89 -2.57 -16.32 5.20
N PRO A 90 -3.85 -16.49 4.82
CA PRO A 90 -4.68 -15.36 4.44
C PRO A 90 -4.68 -14.24 5.48
N SER A 91 -4.64 -14.58 6.77
CA SER A 91 -4.58 -13.62 7.88
C SER A 91 -3.25 -12.86 7.92
N ASP A 92 -2.11 -13.51 7.62
CA ASP A 92 -0.81 -12.85 7.51
C ASP A 92 -0.81 -11.84 6.35
N ILE A 93 -1.40 -12.22 5.21
CA ILE A 93 -1.54 -11.35 4.04
C ILE A 93 -2.52 -10.19 4.33
N ALA A 94 -3.61 -10.46 5.04
CA ALA A 94 -4.57 -9.45 5.49
C ALA A 94 -3.95 -8.45 6.47
N LEU A 95 -2.99 -8.88 7.31
CA LEU A 95 -2.20 -7.97 8.15
C LEU A 95 -1.39 -7.00 7.27
N HIS A 96 -0.74 -7.49 6.22
CA HIS A 96 -0.04 -6.62 5.27
C HIS A 96 -1.00 -5.63 4.59
N LEU A 97 -2.21 -6.05 4.23
CA LEU A 97 -3.27 -5.14 3.75
C LEU A 97 -3.66 -4.11 4.80
N SER A 98 -3.85 -4.49 6.07
CA SER A 98 -4.21 -3.57 7.14
C SER A 98 -3.10 -2.54 7.45
N LEU A 99 -1.83 -2.90 7.20
CA LEU A 99 -0.69 -2.00 7.34
C LEU A 99 -0.53 -1.04 6.15
N LEU A 100 -1.06 -1.42 4.98
CA LEU A 100 -0.90 -0.71 3.71
C LEU A 100 -2.15 0.05 3.25
N ALA A 101 -3.33 -0.35 3.72
CA ALA A 101 -4.58 0.29 3.40
C ALA A 101 -4.54 1.72 3.94
N PRO A 102 -4.74 2.75 3.11
CA PRO A 102 -5.11 4.04 3.62
C PRO A 102 -6.44 3.81 4.32
N VAL A 103 -6.48 4.22 5.58
CA VAL A 103 -7.76 4.60 6.16
C VAL A 103 -8.41 5.55 5.16
N THR A 104 -9.46 5.08 4.51
CA THR A 104 -10.27 5.86 3.60
C THR A 104 -10.77 7.09 4.33
N GLY A 105 -10.26 8.25 3.92
CA GLY A 105 -10.76 9.56 4.33
C GLY A 105 -10.44 9.94 5.78
N GLU A 106 -9.73 11.06 5.94
CA GLU A 106 -9.81 11.89 7.15
C GLU A 106 -9.33 11.30 8.49
N ARG A 107 -8.47 10.28 8.51
CA ARG A 107 -7.60 10.09 9.69
C ARG A 107 -6.23 10.72 9.42
N HIS A 108 -5.93 11.79 10.16
CA HIS A 108 -4.54 12.13 10.45
C HIS A 108 -3.84 10.84 10.87
N VAL A 109 -2.77 10.45 10.19
CA VAL A 109 -1.88 9.42 10.71
C VAL A 109 -1.27 10.03 11.96
N ASP A 110 -1.74 9.61 13.13
CA ASP A 110 -1.11 9.98 14.39
C ASP A 110 0.14 9.12 14.54
N VAL A 111 1.26 9.68 14.08
CA VAL A 111 2.58 9.04 14.14
C VAL A 111 2.96 8.70 15.59
N ALA A 112 2.56 9.54 16.55
CA ALA A 112 2.87 9.29 17.95
C ALA A 112 2.07 8.11 18.49
N GLU A 113 0.78 8.04 18.19
CA GLU A 113 -0.09 6.91 18.57
C GLU A 113 0.37 5.60 17.91
N GLY A 114 0.69 5.62 16.62
CA GLY A 114 1.17 4.45 15.89
C GLY A 114 2.48 3.89 16.47
N LEU A 115 3.43 4.76 16.79
CA LEU A 115 4.69 4.36 17.42
C LEU A 115 4.50 3.86 18.86
N ALA A 116 3.60 4.47 19.62
CA ALA A 116 3.24 3.99 20.95
C ALA A 116 2.65 2.58 20.90
N GLY A 117 1.83 2.27 19.89
CA GLY A 117 1.32 0.92 19.63
C GLY A 117 2.41 -0.12 19.35
N LEU A 118 3.60 0.32 18.90
CA LEU A 118 4.78 -0.52 18.68
C LEU A 118 5.71 -0.59 19.90
N GLY A 119 5.31 -0.01 21.03
CA GLY A 119 6.10 0.00 22.27
C GLY A 119 7.19 1.07 22.32
N VAL A 120 7.19 2.04 21.40
CA VAL A 120 8.12 3.20 21.47
C VAL A 120 7.71 4.08 22.66
N PRO A 121 8.66 4.54 23.50
CA PRO A 121 8.35 5.45 24.60
C PRO A 121 7.60 6.71 24.12
N PRO A 122 6.56 7.18 24.83
CA PRO A 122 5.72 8.30 24.36
C PRO A 122 6.50 9.56 24.00
N GLU A 123 7.55 9.88 24.76
CA GLU A 123 8.41 11.04 24.51
C GLU A 123 9.19 10.92 23.19
N ALA A 124 9.67 9.72 22.86
CA ALA A 124 10.33 9.44 21.59
C ALA A 124 9.34 9.44 20.42
N ALA A 125 8.15 8.86 20.61
CA ALA A 125 7.10 8.86 19.61
C ALA A 125 6.63 10.30 19.27
N ALA A 126 6.46 11.15 20.28
CA ALA A 126 6.14 12.56 20.11
C ALA A 126 7.25 13.33 19.39
N ALA A 127 8.52 13.08 19.74
CA ALA A 127 9.65 13.71 19.07
C ALA A 127 9.71 13.34 17.57
N VAL A 128 9.46 12.08 17.23
CA VAL A 128 9.38 11.64 15.83
C VAL A 128 8.20 12.30 15.12
N ALA A 129 7.02 12.33 15.74
CA ALA A 129 5.85 12.99 15.16
C ALA A 129 6.09 14.47 14.88
N GLU A 130 6.79 15.20 15.75
CA GLU A 130 7.12 16.61 15.53
C GLU A 130 8.07 16.80 14.34
N VAL A 131 9.06 15.90 14.16
CA VAL A 131 9.94 15.93 12.98
C VAL A 131 9.12 15.82 11.70
N TYR A 132 8.18 14.87 11.64
CA TYR A 132 7.30 14.73 10.47
C TYR A 132 6.38 15.94 10.28
N ALA A 133 5.82 16.49 11.36
CA ALA A 133 4.91 17.63 11.30
C ALA A 133 5.63 18.87 10.75
N GLU A 134 6.84 19.16 11.21
CA GLU A 134 7.63 20.30 10.73
C GLU A 134 7.98 20.17 9.25
N HIS A 135 8.51 19.02 8.83
CA HIS A 135 8.86 18.81 7.42
C HIS A 135 7.62 18.75 6.52
N GLY A 136 6.50 18.23 7.02
CA GLY A 136 5.22 18.25 6.31
C GLY A 136 4.75 19.69 6.04
N ARG A 137 4.86 20.59 7.03
CA ARG A 137 4.57 22.02 6.85
C ARG A 137 5.49 22.66 5.81
N GLN A 138 6.79 22.35 5.85
CA GLN A 138 7.76 22.87 4.88
C GLN A 138 7.47 22.40 3.45
N VAL A 139 7.28 21.09 3.25
CA VAL A 139 6.96 20.51 1.93
C VAL A 139 5.67 21.10 1.37
N ALA A 140 4.64 21.26 2.20
CA ALA A 140 3.38 21.86 1.77
C ALA A 140 3.58 23.32 1.31
N ALA A 141 4.39 24.10 2.02
CA ALA A 141 4.71 25.48 1.65
C ALA A 141 5.49 25.55 0.32
N GLU A 142 6.52 24.72 0.15
CA GLU A 142 7.33 24.68 -1.07
C GLU A 142 6.52 24.21 -2.29
N LEU A 143 5.70 23.16 -2.15
CA LEU A 143 4.83 22.70 -3.23
C LEU A 143 3.76 23.73 -3.59
N SER A 144 3.18 24.42 -2.60
CA SER A 144 2.24 25.51 -2.86
C SER A 144 2.89 26.63 -3.66
N GLU A 145 4.15 26.95 -3.36
CA GLU A 145 4.92 27.95 -4.06
C GLU A 145 5.24 27.54 -5.51
N VAL A 146 5.62 26.27 -5.73
CA VAL A 146 5.80 25.70 -7.08
C VAL A 146 4.50 25.78 -7.88
N VAL A 147 3.38 25.38 -7.29
CA VAL A 147 2.08 25.46 -7.95
C VAL A 147 1.75 26.91 -8.30
N ARG A 148 1.93 27.85 -7.36
CA ARG A 148 1.63 29.26 -7.54
C ARG A 148 2.48 29.91 -8.64
N THR A 149 3.75 29.54 -8.75
CA THR A 149 4.72 30.19 -9.65
C THR A 149 4.83 29.53 -11.01
N LEU A 150 4.76 28.19 -11.07
CA LEU A 150 5.02 27.43 -12.31
C LEU A 150 3.76 26.80 -12.90
N VAL A 151 2.77 26.43 -12.08
CA VAL A 151 1.57 25.69 -12.56
C VAL A 151 0.39 26.63 -12.81
N TRP A 152 0.18 27.60 -11.92
CA TRP A 152 -0.98 28.50 -11.98
C TRP A 152 -0.98 29.45 -13.19
N PRO A 153 0.13 30.12 -13.56
CA PRO A 153 0.13 31.02 -14.71
C PRO A 153 -0.25 30.32 -16.04
N PRO A 154 0.38 29.21 -16.47
CA PRO A 154 0.01 28.58 -17.73
C PRO A 154 -1.41 27.99 -17.72
N PHE A 155 -1.88 27.49 -16.56
CA PHE A 155 -3.25 26.99 -16.44
C PHE A 155 -4.28 28.10 -16.65
N ARG A 156 -4.06 29.26 -16.02
CA ARG A 156 -4.91 30.44 -16.17
C ARG A 156 -4.87 31.00 -17.59
N ASP A 157 -3.67 31.12 -18.16
CA ASP A 157 -3.46 31.71 -19.49
C ASP A 157 -4.06 30.82 -20.60
N ALA A 158 -4.20 29.52 -20.35
CA ALA A 158 -4.93 28.58 -21.20
C ALA A 158 -6.47 28.60 -21.03
N GLY A 159 -7.00 29.42 -20.11
CA GLY A 159 -8.44 29.52 -19.85
C GLY A 159 -9.03 28.33 -19.07
N GLY A 160 -8.23 27.66 -18.24
CA GLY A 160 -8.67 26.47 -17.49
C GLY A 160 -9.83 26.73 -16.53
N THR A 161 -10.79 25.79 -16.48
CA THR A 161 -11.99 25.90 -15.63
C THR A 161 -11.74 25.37 -14.21
N PRO A 162 -12.56 25.77 -13.22
CA PRO A 162 -12.50 25.21 -11.85
C PRO A 162 -12.66 23.70 -11.80
N GLU A 163 -13.45 23.11 -12.71
CA GLU A 163 -13.64 21.67 -12.84
C GLU A 163 -12.36 20.96 -13.31
N GLN A 164 -11.69 21.51 -14.34
CA GLN A 164 -10.42 21.00 -14.83
C GLN A 164 -9.31 21.11 -13.76
N LEU A 165 -9.32 22.20 -12.99
CA LEU A 165 -8.41 22.37 -11.85
C LEU A 165 -8.66 21.31 -10.78
N ARG A 166 -9.94 21.09 -10.41
CA ARG A 166 -10.31 20.04 -9.45
C ARG A 166 -9.85 18.67 -9.95
N GLU A 167 -10.12 18.32 -11.20
CA GLU A 167 -9.71 17.03 -11.76
C GLU A 167 -8.18 16.85 -11.76
N MET A 168 -7.44 17.89 -12.16
CA MET A 168 -5.98 17.90 -12.11
C MET A 168 -5.47 17.68 -10.68
N VAL A 169 -6.02 18.39 -9.69
CA VAL A 169 -5.65 18.24 -8.28
C VAL A 169 -5.95 16.82 -7.77
N HIS A 170 -7.10 16.24 -8.13
CA HIS A 170 -7.42 14.87 -7.75
C HIS A 170 -6.43 13.86 -8.32
N ARG A 171 -5.96 14.07 -9.55
CA ARG A 171 -4.95 13.21 -10.21
C ARG A 171 -3.53 13.45 -9.69
N LEU A 172 -3.25 14.65 -9.21
CA LEU A 172 -1.94 15.04 -8.69
C LEU A 172 -1.70 14.47 -7.28
N LYS A 173 -2.75 14.43 -6.43
CA LYS A 173 -2.66 13.99 -5.03
C LYS A 173 -1.93 12.64 -4.85
N PRO A 174 -2.30 11.55 -5.56
CA PRO A 174 -1.59 10.28 -5.43
C PRO A 174 -0.12 10.38 -5.85
N LEU A 175 0.19 11.13 -6.91
CA LEU A 175 1.54 11.30 -7.42
C LEU A 175 2.43 12.07 -6.43
N THR A 176 1.89 13.10 -5.78
CA THR A 176 2.65 13.87 -4.78
C THR A 176 2.94 13.06 -3.51
N VAL A 177 2.01 12.22 -3.09
CA VAL A 177 2.22 11.31 -1.94
C VAL A 177 3.25 10.24 -2.31
N ALA A 178 3.09 9.57 -3.45
CA ALA A 178 4.04 8.57 -3.92
C ALA A 178 5.45 9.14 -4.13
N GLY A 179 5.56 10.36 -4.67
CA GLY A 179 6.83 11.05 -4.82
C GLY A 179 7.51 11.37 -3.50
N LEU A 180 6.74 11.79 -2.48
CA LEU A 180 7.27 12.04 -1.14
C LEU A 180 7.78 10.76 -0.48
N VAL A 181 7.04 9.64 -0.59
CA VAL A 181 7.47 8.33 -0.08
C VAL A 181 8.75 7.88 -0.78
N ALA A 182 8.81 7.95 -2.11
CA ALA A 182 10.00 7.56 -2.86
C ALA A 182 11.24 8.41 -2.50
N ALA A 183 11.06 9.73 -2.31
CA ALA A 183 12.14 10.61 -1.88
C ALA A 183 12.63 10.28 -0.46
N TYR A 184 11.71 9.94 0.44
CA TYR A 184 12.03 9.51 1.80
C TYR A 184 12.80 8.19 1.81
N GLU A 185 12.35 7.18 1.07
CA GLU A 185 13.04 5.88 0.97
C GLU A 185 14.47 6.06 0.46
N GLN A 186 14.66 6.86 -0.59
CA GLN A 186 15.99 7.18 -1.11
C GLN A 186 16.88 7.85 -0.06
N ALA A 187 16.35 8.82 0.69
CA ALA A 187 17.11 9.51 1.73
C ALA A 187 17.50 8.57 2.88
N MET A 188 16.64 7.60 3.22
CA MET A 188 16.93 6.59 4.23
C MET A 188 17.99 5.59 3.78
N ASP A 189 17.93 5.13 2.53
CA ASP A 189 18.95 4.27 1.93
C ASP A 189 20.32 4.96 1.91
N ASP A 190 20.36 6.25 1.53
CA ASP A 190 21.59 7.06 1.51
C ASP A 190 22.17 7.24 2.94
N SER A 191 21.29 7.42 3.93
CA SER A 191 21.67 7.54 5.35
C SER A 191 22.23 6.22 5.90
N ALA A 192 21.57 5.10 5.63
CA ALA A 192 22.03 3.77 6.06
C ALA A 192 23.41 3.43 5.47
N ALA A 193 23.62 3.71 4.19
CA ALA A 193 24.91 3.55 3.53
C ALA A 193 26.03 4.40 4.16
N SER A 194 25.70 5.62 4.59
CA SER A 194 26.62 6.53 5.28
C SER A 194 27.00 6.05 6.69
N TYR A 195 26.07 5.41 7.41
CA TYR A 195 26.32 4.83 8.73
C TYR A 195 27.19 3.57 8.66
N ASP A 196 26.93 2.66 7.72
CA ASP A 196 27.74 1.45 7.54
C ASP A 196 29.18 1.76 7.12
N ALA A 197 29.40 2.83 6.33
CA ALA A 197 30.72 3.29 5.94
C ALA A 197 31.55 3.87 7.12
N LYS A 198 30.90 4.31 8.21
CA LYS A 198 31.56 4.93 9.38
C LYS A 198 31.87 3.96 10.52
N ARG A 199 31.47 2.69 10.43
CA ARG A 199 31.70 1.71 11.50
C ARG A 199 33.22 1.40 11.62
N PRO A 200 33.88 1.71 12.75
CA PRO A 200 35.27 1.31 12.94
C PRO A 200 35.39 -0.21 13.06
N ARG A 201 36.44 -0.77 12.46
CA ARG A 201 36.78 -2.21 12.49
C ARG A 201 37.22 -2.69 13.86
#